data_AF-A0AA88X469-F1
#
_entry.id   AF-A0AA88X469-F1
#
_cell.length_a   1.000
_cell.length_b   1.000
_cell.length_c   1.000
_cell.angle_alpha   90.00
_cell.angle_beta   90.00
_cell.angle_gamma   90.00
#
_symmetry.space_group_name_H-M   'P 1'
#
loop_
_entity.id
_entity.type
_entity.pdbx_description
1 polymer ?
#
loop_
_entity_poly.entity_id
_entity_poly.type
_entity_poly.pdbx_seq_one_letter_code
_entity_poly.pdbx_strand_id
1 'polypeptide(L)'
;MDVIPEAVMEAVRRTSNSLDEFEAQFAEIVALCKPEVLARLDPLERAQSLLLLAKATTTLYTLNLRCSGVHPDDHPVKLELERLSLYQEKLERFIDLSKAPLRPSATLNSQAATRFIEHSLPHLTPEQRQSMREISRGEGPKMKYLESNVHKKRKCQSTEKQSVRTAAQDFLEKAARELLGDNKGGFKGPLQPQDSDGDHLPVIPSLVVSVNVYIYNVVLYLFFRIYSLIYFTFMKHLML
;
A
#
# COMPACT_ATOMS: atom_id res chain seq x y z
N MET A 1 -36.69 -20.77 -33.39
CA MET A 1 -35.68 -21.48 -32.59
C MET A 1 -34.35 -21.08 -33.17
N ASP A 2 -33.74 -20.01 -32.65
CA ASP A 2 -32.43 -19.57 -33.14
C ASP A 2 -31.38 -20.60 -32.73
N VAL A 3 -30.78 -21.23 -33.73
CA VAL A 3 -29.68 -22.18 -33.53
C VAL A 3 -28.46 -21.35 -33.16
N ILE A 4 -27.98 -21.49 -31.92
CA ILE A 4 -26.75 -20.86 -31.45
C ILE A 4 -25.59 -21.44 -32.27
N PRO A 5 -24.70 -20.61 -32.86
CA PRO A 5 -23.58 -21.12 -33.64
C PRO A 5 -22.64 -22.01 -32.81
N GLU A 6 -22.16 -23.12 -33.38
CA GLU A 6 -21.27 -24.08 -32.71
C GLU A 6 -20.00 -23.42 -32.16
N ALA A 7 -19.44 -22.45 -32.88
CA ALA A 7 -18.28 -21.69 -32.44
C ALA A 7 -18.50 -20.95 -31.10
N VAL A 8 -19.74 -20.48 -30.85
CA VAL A 8 -20.11 -19.81 -29.60
C VAL A 8 -20.21 -20.84 -28.47
N MET A 9 -20.83 -21.99 -28.73
CA MET A 9 -20.94 -23.08 -27.76
C MET A 9 -19.55 -23.59 -27.32
N GLU A 10 -18.63 -23.75 -28.28
CA GLU A 10 -17.27 -24.17 -27.99
C GLU A 10 -16.49 -23.11 -27.19
N ALA A 11 -16.67 -21.82 -27.48
CA ALA A 11 -16.07 -20.74 -26.70
C ALA A 11 -16.58 -20.72 -25.25
N VAL A 12 -17.88 -20.98 -25.04
CA VAL A 12 -18.48 -21.09 -23.71
C VAL A 12 -17.92 -22.30 -22.95
N ARG A 13 -17.85 -23.48 -23.59
CA ARG A 13 -17.27 -24.69 -22.96
C ARG A 13 -15.81 -24.47 -22.56
N ARG A 14 -15.00 -23.90 -23.44
CA ARG A 14 -13.60 -23.56 -23.13
C ARG A 14 -13.49 -22.61 -21.95
N THR A 15 -14.30 -21.55 -21.94
CA THR A 15 -14.29 -20.57 -20.84
C THR A 15 -14.72 -21.21 -19.51
N SER A 16 -15.74 -22.07 -19.52
CA SER A 16 -16.19 -22.82 -18.35
C SER A 16 -15.07 -23.69 -17.79
N ASN A 17 -14.44 -24.51 -18.63
CA ASN A 17 -13.35 -25.39 -18.20
C ASN A 17 -12.16 -24.59 -17.62
N SER A 18 -11.84 -23.44 -18.22
CA SER A 18 -10.79 -22.55 -17.73
C SER A 18 -11.15 -21.89 -16.40
N LEU A 19 -12.43 -21.60 -16.14
CA LEU A 19 -12.90 -21.11 -14.84
C LEU A 19 -12.82 -22.20 -13.77
N ASP A 20 -13.17 -23.44 -14.09
CA ASP A 20 -13.09 -24.57 -13.16
C ASP A 20 -11.62 -24.82 -12.72
N GLU A 21 -10.68 -24.78 -13.67
CA GLU A 21 -9.25 -24.90 -13.37
C GLU A 21 -8.73 -23.72 -12.53
N PHE A 22 -9.14 -22.51 -12.91
CA PHE A 22 -8.79 -21.29 -12.18
C PHE A 22 -9.33 -21.31 -10.75
N GLU A 23 -10.57 -21.75 -10.53
CA GLU A 23 -11.19 -21.83 -9.20
C GLU A 23 -10.38 -22.73 -8.27
N ALA A 24 -9.96 -23.90 -8.76
CA ALA A 24 -9.15 -24.84 -7.98
C ALA A 24 -7.82 -24.21 -7.54
N GLN A 25 -7.09 -23.58 -8.47
CA GLN A 25 -5.80 -22.93 -8.18
C GLN A 25 -5.95 -21.68 -7.29
N PHE A 26 -6.98 -20.87 -7.57
CA PHE A 26 -7.21 -19.63 -6.87
C PHE A 26 -7.70 -19.85 -5.43
N ALA A 27 -8.48 -20.90 -5.18
CA ALA A 27 -8.87 -21.29 -3.83
C ALA A 27 -7.66 -21.57 -2.93
N GLU A 28 -6.63 -22.24 -3.46
CA GLU A 28 -5.37 -22.49 -2.76
C GLU A 28 -4.64 -21.17 -2.45
N ILE A 29 -4.50 -20.29 -3.45
CA ILE A 29 -3.86 -18.97 -3.28
C ILE A 29 -4.59 -18.14 -2.22
N VAL A 30 -5.92 -18.08 -2.27
CA VAL A 30 -6.75 -17.33 -1.31
C VAL A 30 -6.60 -17.92 0.10
N ALA A 31 -6.52 -19.24 0.24
CA ALA A 31 -6.29 -19.89 1.52
C ALA A 31 -4.90 -19.57 2.13
N LEU A 32 -3.89 -19.33 1.28
CA LEU A 32 -2.54 -18.93 1.69
C LEU A 32 -2.42 -17.43 1.99
N CYS A 33 -3.25 -16.58 1.38
CA CYS A 33 -3.27 -15.12 1.58
C CYS A 33 -3.89 -14.67 2.92
N LYS A 34 -3.61 -15.36 4.02
CA LYS A 34 -4.02 -14.96 5.38
C LYS A 34 -3.12 -13.82 5.88
N PRO A 35 -3.64 -12.85 6.67
CA PRO A 35 -2.85 -11.71 7.16
C PRO A 35 -1.54 -12.13 7.85
N GLU A 36 -1.58 -13.22 8.63
CA GLU A 36 -0.44 -13.74 9.37
C GLU A 36 0.61 -14.36 8.44
N VAL A 37 0.18 -14.93 7.30
CA VAL A 37 1.07 -15.49 6.28
C VAL A 37 1.69 -14.37 5.46
N LEU A 38 0.87 -13.43 5.00
CA LEU A 38 1.32 -12.27 4.24
C LEU A 38 2.32 -11.42 5.02
N ALA A 39 2.13 -11.29 6.34
CA ALA A 39 3.05 -10.57 7.22
C ALA A 39 4.45 -11.19 7.30
N ARG A 40 4.60 -12.48 6.97
CA ARG A 40 5.89 -13.19 6.94
C ARG A 40 6.62 -13.07 5.60
N LEU A 41 5.92 -12.69 4.53
CA LEU A 41 6.51 -12.48 3.22
C LEU A 41 7.36 -11.21 3.20
N ASP A 42 8.39 -11.21 2.35
CA ASP A 42 9.13 -9.99 2.05
C ASP A 42 8.19 -8.93 1.46
N PRO A 43 8.46 -7.63 1.68
CA PRO A 43 7.55 -6.57 1.23
C PRO A 43 7.22 -6.62 -0.26
N LEU A 44 8.19 -7.05 -1.08
CA LEU A 44 8.03 -7.16 -2.54
C LEU A 44 7.14 -8.35 -2.93
N GLU A 45 7.38 -9.51 -2.32
CA GLU A 45 6.56 -10.72 -2.52
C GLU A 45 5.13 -10.49 -2.04
N ARG A 46 4.96 -9.84 -0.89
CA ARG A 46 3.66 -9.45 -0.37
C ARG A 46 2.90 -8.55 -1.34
N ALA A 47 3.58 -7.57 -1.93
CA ALA A 47 2.98 -6.68 -2.92
C ALA A 47 2.57 -7.45 -4.19
N GLN A 48 3.39 -8.41 -4.65
CA GLN A 48 3.06 -9.29 -5.78
C GLN A 48 1.80 -10.12 -5.50
N SER A 49 1.71 -10.79 -4.34
CA SER A 49 0.55 -11.61 -3.99
C SER A 49 -0.74 -10.78 -3.90
N LEU A 50 -0.68 -9.60 -3.29
CA LEU A 50 -1.83 -8.70 -3.18
C LEU A 50 -2.25 -8.12 -4.53
N LEU A 51 -1.30 -7.75 -5.39
CA LEU A 51 -1.60 -7.27 -6.74
C LEU A 51 -2.20 -8.38 -7.60
N LEU A 52 -1.70 -9.62 -7.50
CA LEU A 52 -2.26 -10.78 -8.18
C LEU A 52 -3.73 -10.99 -7.77
N LEU A 53 -4.02 -10.95 -6.45
CA LEU A 53 -5.37 -11.09 -5.93
C LEU A 53 -6.31 -9.99 -6.46
N ALA A 54 -5.84 -8.75 -6.49
CA ALA A 54 -6.60 -7.63 -7.02
C ALA A 54 -6.86 -7.76 -8.52
N LYS A 55 -5.84 -8.12 -9.32
CA LYS A 55 -5.98 -8.34 -10.77
C LYS A 55 -6.93 -9.49 -11.08
N ALA A 56 -6.83 -10.60 -10.35
CA ALA A 56 -7.72 -11.74 -10.50
C ALA A 56 -9.17 -11.35 -10.23
N THR A 57 -9.43 -10.68 -9.09
CA THR A 57 -10.78 -10.25 -8.69
C THR A 57 -11.37 -9.27 -9.72
N THR A 58 -10.61 -8.26 -10.15
CA THR A 58 -11.08 -7.30 -11.15
C THR A 58 -11.31 -7.95 -12.51
N THR A 59 -10.51 -8.95 -12.90
CA THR A 59 -10.70 -9.69 -14.14
C THR A 59 -11.97 -10.52 -14.13
N LEU A 60 -12.25 -11.24 -13.03
CA LEU A 60 -13.50 -11.99 -12.86
C LEU A 60 -14.72 -11.07 -12.86
N TYR A 61 -14.62 -9.93 -12.19
CA TYR A 61 -15.70 -8.94 -12.21
C TYR A 61 -15.93 -8.37 -13.62
N THR A 62 -14.86 -8.08 -14.36
CA THR A 62 -14.92 -7.64 -15.76
C THR A 62 -15.54 -8.70 -16.67
N LEU A 63 -15.22 -9.97 -16.45
CA LEU A 63 -15.86 -11.09 -17.14
C LEU A 63 -17.36 -11.13 -16.88
N ASN A 64 -17.78 -11.00 -15.62
CA ASN A 64 -19.20 -10.96 -15.25
C ASN A 64 -19.96 -9.80 -15.92
N LEU A 65 -19.35 -8.61 -15.99
CA LEU A 65 -19.90 -7.47 -16.72
C LEU A 65 -20.13 -7.79 -18.20
N ARG A 66 -19.13 -8.38 -18.86
CA ARG A 66 -19.23 -8.78 -20.28
C ARG A 66 -20.32 -9.83 -20.49
N CYS A 67 -20.43 -10.80 -19.58
CA CYS A 67 -21.51 -11.81 -19.61
C CYS A 67 -22.90 -11.19 -19.39
N SER A 68 -22.98 -10.08 -18.67
CA SER A 68 -24.21 -9.32 -18.44
C SER A 68 -24.51 -8.30 -19.57
N GLY A 69 -23.68 -8.26 -20.61
CA GLY A 69 -23.82 -7.33 -21.74
C GLY A 69 -23.32 -5.91 -21.48
N VAL A 70 -22.60 -5.68 -20.37
CA VAL A 70 -22.03 -4.37 -20.02
C VAL A 70 -20.58 -4.30 -20.52
N HIS A 71 -20.26 -3.26 -21.30
CA HIS A 71 -18.88 -3.05 -21.75
C HIS A 71 -18.03 -2.46 -20.61
N PRO A 72 -16.81 -2.99 -20.33
CA PRO A 72 -16.00 -2.52 -19.21
C PRO A 72 -15.57 -1.05 -19.30
N ASP A 73 -15.44 -0.51 -20.51
CA ASP A 73 -15.05 0.90 -20.71
C ASP A 73 -16.15 1.89 -20.33
N ASP A 74 -17.41 1.45 -20.34
CA ASP A 74 -18.58 2.24 -19.96
C ASP A 74 -18.92 2.07 -18.47
N HIS A 75 -18.12 1.30 -17.73
CA HIS A 75 -18.32 0.97 -16.32
C HIS A 75 -17.18 1.55 -15.46
N PRO A 76 -17.43 1.96 -14.19
CA PRO A 76 -16.39 2.46 -13.28
C PRO A 76 -15.19 1.51 -13.04
N VAL A 77 -15.30 0.25 -13.45
CA VAL A 77 -14.21 -0.75 -13.38
C VAL A 77 -13.03 -0.34 -14.25
N LYS A 78 -13.25 0.47 -15.29
CA LYS A 78 -12.17 1.03 -16.11
C LYS A 78 -11.11 1.75 -15.26
N LEU A 79 -11.55 2.57 -14.31
CA LEU A 79 -10.64 3.28 -13.40
C LEU A 79 -9.86 2.31 -12.50
N GLU A 80 -10.49 1.20 -12.11
CA GLU A 80 -9.84 0.14 -11.33
C GLU A 80 -8.78 -0.59 -12.16
N LEU A 81 -9.04 -0.86 -13.44
CA LEU A 81 -8.08 -1.44 -14.38
C LEU A 81 -6.88 -0.50 -14.60
N GLU A 82 -7.13 0.80 -14.81
CA GLU A 82 -6.08 1.82 -14.91
C GLU A 82 -5.23 1.89 -13.63
N ARG A 83 -5.89 1.82 -12.46
CA ARG A 83 -5.19 1.81 -11.17
C ARG A 83 -4.31 0.57 -11.00
N LEU A 84 -4.77 -0.60 -11.43
CA LEU A 84 -3.99 -1.84 -11.38
C LEU A 84 -2.78 -1.80 -12.31
N SER A 85 -2.92 -1.23 -13.51
CA SER A 85 -1.79 -0.99 -14.43
C SER A 85 -0.73 -0.10 -13.80
N LEU A 86 -1.14 1.00 -13.16
CA LEU A 86 -0.21 1.89 -12.43
C LEU A 86 0.54 1.15 -11.30
N TYR A 87 -0.14 0.27 -10.56
CA TYR A 87 0.51 -0.52 -9.51
C TYR A 87 1.45 -1.59 -10.06
N GLN A 88 1.12 -2.19 -11.20
CA GLN A 88 2.01 -3.10 -11.93
C GLN A 88 3.32 -2.39 -12.30
N GLU A 89 3.25 -1.20 -12.90
CA GLU A 89 4.42 -0.40 -13.27
C GLU A 89 5.24 0.02 -12.04
N LYS A 90 4.58 0.32 -10.91
CA LYS A 90 5.29 0.61 -9.64
C LYS A 90 6.03 -0.63 -9.15
N LEU A 91 5.39 -1.78 -9.18
CA LEU A 91 5.96 -3.04 -8.72
C LEU A 91 7.17 -3.45 -9.57
N GLU A 92 7.06 -3.35 -10.89
CA GLU A 92 8.17 -3.62 -11.82
C GLU A 92 9.38 -2.73 -11.54
N ARG A 93 9.18 -1.43 -11.31
CA ARG A 93 10.27 -0.52 -10.90
C ARG A 93 10.96 -0.96 -9.61
N PHE A 94 10.21 -1.45 -8.63
CA PHE A 94 10.81 -1.95 -7.39
C PHE A 94 11.54 -3.28 -7.59
N ILE A 95 11.02 -4.16 -8.44
CA ILE A 95 11.72 -5.39 -8.84
C ILE A 95 13.05 -5.04 -9.51
N ASP A 96 13.06 -4.08 -10.43
CA ASP A 96 14.29 -3.66 -11.11
C ASP A 96 15.28 -3.00 -10.15
N LEU A 97 14.80 -2.17 -9.22
CA LEU A 97 15.63 -1.57 -8.19
C LEU A 97 16.22 -2.61 -7.23
N SER A 98 15.48 -3.69 -6.94
CA SER A 98 15.98 -4.79 -6.10
C SER A 98 17.12 -5.59 -6.75
N LYS A 99 17.17 -5.60 -8.09
CA LYS A 99 18.22 -6.26 -8.89
C LYS A 99 19.40 -5.32 -9.19
N ALA A 100 19.21 -4.02 -9.07
CA ALA A 100 20.25 -3.04 -9.36
C ALA A 100 21.40 -3.17 -8.33
N PRO A 101 22.67 -2.99 -8.75
CA PRO A 101 23.78 -2.90 -7.81
C PRO A 101 23.48 -1.85 -6.75
N LEU A 102 23.79 -2.12 -5.48
CA LEU A 102 23.59 -1.21 -4.36
C LEU A 102 24.25 0.14 -4.65
N ARG A 103 23.47 1.07 -5.24
CA ARG A 103 23.90 2.45 -5.42
C ARG A 103 23.77 3.11 -4.06
N PRO A 104 24.83 3.74 -3.52
CA PRO A 104 24.68 4.53 -2.31
C PRO A 104 23.59 5.59 -2.55
N SER A 105 22.46 5.46 -1.86
CA SER A 105 21.31 6.37 -2.00
C SER A 105 21.62 7.78 -1.49
N ALA A 106 22.71 7.90 -0.74
CA ALA A 106 23.29 9.15 -0.28
C ALA A 106 24.81 9.10 -0.46
N THR A 107 25.35 9.96 -1.32
CA THR A 107 26.79 10.19 -1.40
C THR A 107 27.17 11.20 -0.32
N LEU A 108 28.04 10.79 0.61
CA LEU A 108 28.52 11.68 1.66
C LEU A 108 29.48 12.71 1.05
N ASN A 109 29.17 14.00 1.20
CA ASN A 109 30.10 15.07 0.87
C ASN A 109 31.08 15.26 2.03
N SER A 110 32.24 14.60 1.93
CA SER A 110 33.28 14.61 2.97
C SER A 110 33.76 16.02 3.29
N GLN A 111 33.87 16.87 2.27
CA GLN A 111 34.31 18.25 2.43
C GLN A 111 33.27 19.11 3.17
N ALA A 112 31.98 18.93 2.87
CA ALA A 112 30.91 19.59 3.62
C ALA A 112 30.87 19.10 5.08
N ALA A 113 30.98 17.77 5.30
CA ALA A 113 31.04 17.19 6.63
C ALA A 113 32.19 17.77 7.47
N THR A 114 33.39 17.92 6.87
CA THR A 114 34.52 18.56 7.54
C THR A 114 34.22 20.00 7.96
N ARG A 115 33.57 20.81 7.11
CA ARG A 115 33.16 22.17 7.47
C ARG A 115 32.19 22.19 8.65
N PHE A 116 31.20 21.29 8.65
CA PHE A 116 30.25 21.16 9.75
C PHE A 116 30.94 20.80 11.06
N ILE A 117 31.88 19.85 11.04
CA ILE A 117 32.60 19.41 12.24
C ILE A 117 33.53 20.52 12.75
N GLU A 118 34.28 21.18 11.86
CA GLU A 118 35.18 22.28 12.23
C GLU A 118 34.45 23.45 12.89
N HIS A 119 33.26 23.79 12.39
CA HIS A 119 32.45 24.87 12.94
C HIS A 119 31.78 24.48 14.26
N SER A 120 31.40 23.20 14.42
CA SER A 120 30.72 22.72 15.63
C SER A 120 31.67 22.47 16.80
N LEU A 121 32.96 22.28 16.52
CA LEU A 121 33.99 21.97 17.52
C LEU A 121 35.05 23.10 17.59
N PRO A 122 34.86 24.12 18.45
CA PRO A 122 35.78 25.25 18.52
C PRO A 122 37.17 24.90 19.06
N HIS A 123 37.32 23.76 19.77
CA HIS A 123 38.56 23.34 20.45
C HIS A 123 39.36 22.25 19.72
N LEU A 124 39.24 22.16 18.39
CA LEU A 124 40.11 21.27 17.60
C LEU A 124 41.53 21.82 17.54
N THR A 125 42.54 20.97 17.78
CA THR A 125 43.95 21.34 17.57
C THR A 125 44.21 21.60 16.09
N PRO A 126 45.21 22.44 15.72
CA PRO A 126 45.51 22.70 14.31
C PRO A 126 45.87 21.43 13.53
N GLU A 127 46.53 20.46 14.17
CA GLU A 127 46.86 19.16 13.59
C GLU A 127 45.61 18.33 13.30
N GLN A 128 44.61 18.36 14.20
CA GLN A 128 43.34 17.68 14.00
C GLN A 128 42.54 18.28 12.85
N ARG A 129 42.48 19.62 12.75
CA ARG A 129 41.82 20.30 11.62
C ARG A 129 42.49 19.98 10.30
N GLN A 130 43.83 19.98 10.27
CA GLN A 130 44.60 19.67 9.08
C GLN A 130 44.38 18.21 8.64
N SER A 131 44.45 17.25 9.56
CA SER A 131 44.18 15.85 9.30
C SER A 131 42.76 15.62 8.74
N MET A 132 41.75 16.28 9.30
CA MET A 132 40.37 16.20 8.79
C MET A 132 40.20 16.75 7.37
N ARG A 133 40.96 17.78 7.00
CA ARG A 133 40.96 18.35 5.64
C ARG A 133 41.61 17.39 4.65
N GLU A 134 42.71 16.75 5.02
CA GLU A 134 43.39 15.73 4.20
C GLU A 134 42.52 14.50 3.96
N ILE A 135 41.84 14.01 5.00
CA ILE A 135 40.85 12.93 4.89
C ILE A 135 39.71 13.33 3.95
N SER A 136 39.25 14.59 4.01
CA SER A 136 38.16 15.08 3.14
C SER A 136 38.55 15.16 1.66
N ARG A 137 39.84 15.37 1.36
CA ARG A 137 40.42 15.42 0.01
C ARG A 137 40.74 14.04 -0.56
N GLY A 138 40.68 12.99 0.26
CA GLY A 138 41.03 11.62 -0.13
C GLY A 138 42.54 11.34 -0.12
N GLU A 139 43.34 12.22 0.49
CA GLU A 139 44.81 12.14 0.55
C GLU A 139 45.32 11.40 1.81
N GLY A 140 44.40 10.92 2.67
CA GLY A 140 44.73 10.18 3.90
C GLY A 140 44.86 8.65 3.72
N PRO A 141 45.41 7.93 4.72
CA PRO A 141 45.49 6.48 4.71
C PRO A 141 44.08 5.87 4.56
N LYS A 142 43.85 5.09 3.50
CA LYS A 142 42.58 4.37 3.33
C LYS A 142 42.43 3.33 4.44
N MET A 143 41.63 3.65 5.46
CA MET A 143 41.30 2.70 6.51
C MET A 143 40.39 1.61 5.90
N LYS A 144 40.92 0.39 5.81
CA LYS A 144 40.13 -0.80 5.44
C LYS A 144 39.10 -1.03 6.55
N TYR A 145 37.84 -0.71 6.28
CA TYR A 145 36.77 -0.97 7.23
C TYR A 145 36.47 -2.47 7.22
N LEU A 146 36.65 -3.10 8.38
CA LEU A 146 36.11 -4.44 8.66
C LEU A 146 34.59 -4.30 8.74
N GLU A 147 33.87 -4.99 7.86
CA GLU A 147 32.40 -5.12 7.92
C GLU A 147 31.99 -5.59 9.31
N SER A 148 31.44 -4.67 10.10
CA SER A 148 30.86 -5.00 11.40
C SER A 148 29.50 -4.33 11.53
N ASN A 149 28.48 -5.09 11.13
CA ASN A 149 27.10 -5.06 11.66
C ASN A 149 26.33 -3.73 11.59
N VAL A 150 25.74 -3.44 10.43
CA VAL A 150 24.80 -2.31 10.19
C VAL A 150 23.35 -2.63 10.63
N HIS A 151 23.13 -3.53 11.59
CA HIS A 151 21.78 -3.89 12.08
C HIS A 151 21.54 -3.64 13.56
N LYS A 152 22.19 -2.63 14.16
CA LYS A 152 21.83 -2.18 15.51
C LYS A 152 21.51 -0.69 15.55
N LYS A 153 20.20 -0.45 15.58
CA LYS A 153 19.44 0.66 16.18
C LYS A 153 20.28 1.83 16.71
N ARG A 154 19.96 3.05 16.24
CA ARG A 154 20.19 4.26 17.04
C ARG A 154 18.86 4.75 17.60
N LYS A 155 18.65 4.43 18.89
CA LYS A 155 17.76 5.14 19.78
C LYS A 155 18.49 6.40 20.21
N CYS A 156 18.00 7.58 19.83
CA CYS A 156 18.47 8.83 20.42
C CYS A 156 18.10 8.82 21.91
N GLN A 157 19.09 8.85 22.79
CA GLN A 157 18.89 9.25 24.18
C GLN A 157 19.01 10.77 24.23
N SER A 158 17.89 11.48 24.27
CA SER A 158 17.87 12.87 24.69
C SER A 158 17.50 12.92 26.17
N THR A 159 18.48 13.29 26.99
CA THR A 159 18.28 13.71 28.37
C THR A 159 17.77 15.15 28.38
N GLU A 160 16.44 15.31 28.31
CA GLU A 160 15.76 16.47 28.88
C GLU A 160 14.33 16.01 29.23
N LYS A 161 14.08 15.81 30.52
CA LYS A 161 12.82 15.25 31.03
C LYS A 161 11.75 16.34 31.05
N GLN A 162 11.18 16.63 29.89
CA GLN A 162 9.75 16.93 29.79
C GLN A 162 9.15 15.73 29.07
N SER A 163 8.35 14.94 29.79
CA SER A 163 7.88 13.67 29.26
C SER A 163 7.11 13.95 27.96
N VAL A 164 7.44 13.21 26.89
CA VAL A 164 6.78 13.32 25.57
C VAL A 164 5.25 13.26 25.70
N ARG A 165 4.75 12.55 26.72
CA ARG A 165 3.33 12.48 27.06
C ARG A 165 2.74 13.81 27.50
N THR A 166 3.48 14.59 28.29
CA THR A 166 3.07 15.92 28.77
C THR A 166 3.00 16.90 27.61
N ALA A 167 4.01 16.91 26.73
CA ALA A 167 4.00 17.77 25.54
C ALA A 167 2.88 17.39 24.56
N ALA A 168 2.59 16.10 24.39
CA ALA A 168 1.47 15.62 23.59
C ALA A 168 0.12 15.99 24.21
N GLN A 169 0.01 15.92 25.54
CA GLN A 169 -1.22 16.26 26.26
C GLN A 169 -1.52 17.76 26.19
N ASP A 170 -0.51 18.62 26.35
CA ASP A 170 -0.66 20.07 26.20
C ASP A 170 -1.08 20.45 24.77
N PHE A 171 -0.54 19.76 23.75
CA PHE A 171 -0.91 19.98 22.36
C PHE A 171 -2.37 19.56 22.09
N LEU A 172 -2.78 18.39 22.61
CA LEU A 172 -4.15 17.90 22.50
C LEU A 172 -5.14 18.81 23.24
N GLU A 173 -4.79 19.30 24.42
CA GLU A 173 -5.64 20.21 25.19
C GLU A 173 -5.79 21.57 24.50
N LYS A 174 -4.71 22.08 23.90
CA LYS A 174 -4.75 23.31 23.10
C LYS A 174 -5.65 23.15 21.87
N ALA A 175 -5.53 22.04 21.14
CA ALA A 175 -6.39 21.73 20.00
C ALA A 175 -7.87 21.55 20.41
N ALA A 176 -8.13 20.90 21.54
CA ALA A 176 -9.48 20.73 22.07
C ALA A 176 -10.11 22.09 22.43
N ARG A 177 -9.34 23.01 23.02
CA ARG A 177 -9.78 24.37 23.35
C ARG A 177 -10.07 25.22 22.10
N GLU A 178 -9.32 25.02 21.03
CA GLU A 178 -9.56 25.68 19.73
C GLU A 178 -10.80 25.11 19.01
N LEU A 179 -11.08 23.81 19.15
CA LEU A 179 -12.29 23.17 18.60
C LEU A 179 -13.56 23.49 19.40
N LEU A 180 -13.46 23.62 20.72
CA LEU A 180 -14.58 23.84 21.65
C LEU A 180 -14.74 25.31 22.06
N GLY A 181 -14.22 26.24 21.25
CA GLY A 181 -14.23 27.67 21.54
C GLY A 181 -15.56 28.19 22.11
N ASP A 182 -15.43 29.09 23.08
CA ASP A 182 -16.48 29.75 23.84
C ASP A 182 -17.68 30.15 22.94
N ASN A 183 -18.87 29.72 23.34
CA ASN A 183 -20.12 29.92 22.61
C ASN A 183 -20.33 31.40 22.28
N LYS A 184 -20.03 31.84 21.05
CA LYS A 184 -20.86 32.71 20.18
C LYS A 184 -20.37 32.67 18.73
N GLY A 185 -21.04 31.88 17.89
CA GLY A 185 -20.95 32.00 16.42
C GLY A 185 -20.97 30.66 15.71
N GLY A 186 -22.14 30.26 15.22
CA GLY A 186 -22.33 28.96 14.58
C GLY A 186 -21.56 28.79 13.27
N PHE A 187 -20.84 27.67 13.16
CA PHE A 187 -20.42 27.12 11.88
C PHE A 187 -21.04 25.73 11.72
N LYS A 188 -21.88 25.58 10.69
CA LYS A 188 -22.44 24.31 10.24
C LYS A 188 -21.36 23.55 9.47
N GLY A 189 -20.94 22.41 9.99
CA GLY A 189 -20.19 21.40 9.23
C GLY A 189 -21.14 20.57 8.36
N PRO A 190 -20.73 20.17 7.15
CA PRO A 190 -21.60 19.42 6.24
C PRO A 190 -21.67 17.95 6.65
N LEU A 191 -22.81 17.33 6.33
CA LEU A 191 -23.14 15.90 6.39
C LEU A 191 -23.95 15.47 7.63
N GLN A 192 -25.26 15.71 7.52
CA GLN A 192 -26.30 14.93 8.20
C GLN A 192 -26.83 13.86 7.22
N PRO A 193 -27.16 12.64 7.68
CA PRO A 193 -27.78 11.61 6.84
C PRO A 193 -29.30 11.84 6.74
N GLN A 194 -29.88 11.55 5.58
CA GLN A 194 -31.33 11.43 5.37
C GLN A 194 -31.65 10.11 4.65
N ASP A 195 -32.78 9.51 5.05
CA ASP A 195 -33.26 8.17 4.75
C ASP A 195 -34.05 8.04 3.42
N SER A 196 -33.92 6.84 2.83
CA SER A 196 -34.87 5.93 2.16
C SER A 196 -35.85 6.33 1.01
N ASP A 197 -36.12 5.27 0.21
CA ASP A 197 -37.23 4.95 -0.73
C ASP A 197 -37.05 5.35 -2.22
N GLY A 198 -37.22 4.51 -3.25
CA GLY A 198 -37.50 3.07 -3.40
C GLY A 198 -37.65 2.70 -4.90
N ASP A 199 -37.25 1.47 -5.23
CA ASP A 199 -37.60 0.52 -6.32
C ASP A 199 -37.73 0.87 -7.82
N HIS A 200 -36.95 0.16 -8.65
CA HIS A 200 -37.48 -0.80 -9.67
C HIS A 200 -36.33 -1.68 -10.25
N LEU A 201 -36.45 -3.01 -10.17
CA LEU A 201 -35.54 -3.98 -10.82
C LEU A 201 -36.36 -5.07 -11.55
N PRO A 202 -36.01 -5.45 -12.80
CA PRO A 202 -36.69 -6.52 -13.52
C PRO A 202 -36.12 -7.91 -13.19
N VAL A 203 -36.99 -8.91 -13.34
CA VAL A 203 -36.79 -10.32 -13.00
C VAL A 203 -35.94 -11.05 -14.05
N ILE A 204 -34.90 -11.78 -13.60
CA ILE A 204 -34.05 -12.69 -14.42
C ILE A 204 -34.02 -14.09 -13.77
N PRO A 205 -33.99 -15.21 -14.53
CA PRO A 205 -34.29 -16.57 -14.04
C PRO A 205 -33.30 -17.14 -13.01
N SER A 206 -33.79 -18.08 -12.18
CA SER A 206 -33.23 -18.50 -10.89
C SER A 206 -31.82 -19.11 -10.86
N LEU A 207 -31.20 -19.42 -12.00
CA LEU A 207 -29.81 -19.91 -12.06
C LEU A 207 -28.77 -18.77 -12.05
N VAL A 208 -29.13 -17.59 -12.55
CA VAL A 208 -28.27 -16.39 -12.54
C VAL A 208 -28.21 -15.76 -11.15
N VAL A 209 -29.26 -15.95 -10.34
CA VAL A 209 -29.37 -15.42 -8.97
C VAL A 209 -28.36 -16.11 -8.05
N SER A 210 -28.19 -17.44 -8.15
CA SER A 210 -27.24 -18.18 -7.31
C SER A 210 -25.78 -17.80 -7.58
N VAL A 211 -25.41 -17.59 -8.85
CA VAL A 211 -24.05 -17.19 -9.24
C VAL A 211 -23.80 -15.71 -8.89
N ASN A 212 -24.77 -14.82 -9.12
CA ASN A 212 -24.65 -13.42 -8.72
C ASN A 212 -24.56 -13.29 -7.20
N VAL A 213 -25.41 -13.95 -6.42
CA VAL A 213 -25.34 -13.88 -4.95
C VAL A 213 -23.99 -14.40 -4.43
N TYR A 214 -23.42 -15.45 -5.03
CA TYR A 214 -22.11 -15.96 -4.65
C TYR A 214 -20.98 -14.98 -4.99
N ILE A 215 -21.01 -14.39 -6.20
CA ILE A 215 -20.02 -13.39 -6.63
C ILE A 215 -20.16 -12.09 -5.83
N TYR A 216 -21.37 -11.60 -5.58
CA TYR A 216 -21.61 -10.42 -4.73
C TYR A 216 -21.15 -10.67 -3.29
N ASN A 217 -21.39 -11.85 -2.72
CA ASN A 217 -20.89 -12.17 -1.38
C ASN A 217 -19.37 -12.31 -1.35
N VAL A 218 -18.74 -12.91 -2.36
CA VAL A 218 -17.27 -13.02 -2.44
C VAL A 218 -16.61 -11.66 -2.68
N VAL A 219 -17.16 -10.84 -3.56
CA VAL A 219 -16.67 -9.48 -3.85
C VAL A 219 -16.90 -8.57 -2.66
N LEU A 220 -18.07 -8.60 -2.01
CA LEU A 220 -18.34 -7.81 -0.81
C LEU A 220 -17.48 -8.29 0.37
N TYR A 221 -17.30 -9.60 0.55
CA TYR A 221 -16.41 -10.15 1.58
C TYR A 221 -14.95 -9.78 1.34
N LEU A 222 -14.46 -9.86 0.09
CA LEU A 222 -13.12 -9.41 -0.28
C LEU A 222 -12.97 -7.90 -0.14
N PHE A 223 -13.96 -7.12 -0.56
CA PHE A 223 -13.95 -5.67 -0.42
C PHE A 223 -13.94 -5.27 1.06
N PHE A 224 -14.78 -5.87 1.91
CA PHE A 224 -14.82 -5.60 3.34
C PHE A 224 -13.55 -6.09 4.06
N ARG A 225 -13.00 -7.25 3.67
CA ARG A 225 -11.71 -7.73 4.21
C ARG A 225 -10.55 -6.85 3.79
N ILE A 226 -10.47 -6.45 2.52
CA ILE A 226 -9.39 -5.62 1.99
C ILE A 226 -9.48 -4.21 2.59
N TYR A 227 -10.68 -3.60 2.65
CA TYR A 227 -10.88 -2.33 3.34
C TYR A 227 -10.55 -2.42 4.82
N SER A 228 -10.98 -3.47 5.53
CA SER A 228 -10.64 -3.67 6.94
C SER A 228 -9.13 -3.91 7.14
N LEU A 229 -8.45 -4.60 6.22
CA LEU A 229 -7.01 -4.86 6.31
C LEU A 229 -6.20 -3.58 6.04
N ILE A 230 -6.63 -2.78 5.07
CA ILE A 230 -6.03 -1.47 4.75
C ILE A 230 -6.25 -0.51 5.92
N TYR A 231 -7.47 -0.42 6.44
CA TYR A 231 -7.80 0.48 7.55
C TYR A 231 -7.08 0.09 8.85
N PHE A 232 -6.98 -1.21 9.16
CA PHE A 232 -6.30 -1.71 10.35
C PHE A 232 -4.77 -1.57 10.27
N THR A 233 -4.19 -1.75 9.08
CA THR A 233 -2.75 -1.54 8.84
C THR A 233 -2.38 -0.05 8.88
N PHE A 234 -3.25 0.82 8.36
CA PHE A 234 -3.04 2.27 8.37
C PHE A 234 -3.26 2.88 9.77
N MET A 235 -4.30 2.44 10.51
CA MET A 235 -4.55 2.87 11.89
C MET A 235 -3.47 2.40 12.87
N LYS A 236 -2.95 1.17 12.73
CA LYS A 236 -1.85 0.68 13.59
C LYS A 236 -0.53 1.44 13.38
N HIS A 237 -0.32 2.02 12.20
CA HIS A 237 0.86 2.82 11.91
C HIS A 237 0.71 4.29 12.30
N LEU A 238 -0.51 4.74 12.62
CA LEU A 238 -0.85 6.09 13.07
C LEU A 238 -1.04 6.22 14.59
N MET A 239 -1.08 5.09 15.33
CA MET A 239 -1.23 5.03 16.79
C MET A 239 0.04 4.56 17.55
N LEU A 240 1.22 4.72 16.95
CA LEU A 240 2.54 4.46 17.55
C LEU A 240 3.50 5.60 17.19
#